data_AF-A0A2F0AI16-F1
#
_entry.id   AF-A0A2F0AI16-F1
#
_cell.length_a   1.000
_cell.length_b   1.000
_cell.length_c   1.000
_cell.angle_alpha   90.00
_cell.angle_beta   90.00
_cell.angle_gamma   90.00
#
_symmetry.space_group_name_H-M   'P 1'
#
loop_
_entity.id
_entity.type
_entity.pdbx_description
1 polymer ?
#
loop_
_entity_poly.entity_id
_entity_poly.type
_entity_poly.pdbx_seq_one_letter_code
_entity_poly.pdbx_strand_id
1 'polypeptide(L)'
;MNLIKFYLALFIISLSLSKLAFATEDFLDYKLDIIVNTDNDISKKNVAEDEIIKGTLFGKIKNTSYKAFKETTLECDLLGRSYKGRGFSCGFAVVEDLNGLCYFNNSNSKDILITSWKCSTTAGLDGDAYCKGKLSIIQGFGKFAGVLGFGEIEMPLAKTLISNKQSYPMRLTMKIKYPSNIKKN
;
A
#
# COMPACT_ATOMS: atom_id res chain seq x y z
N MET A 1 36.60 44.27 -25.53
CA MET A 1 36.23 42.90 -25.12
C MET A 1 35.46 42.26 -26.27
N ASN A 2 36.02 41.25 -26.94
CA ASN A 2 35.48 40.72 -28.21
C ASN A 2 34.07 40.14 -28.04
N LEU A 3 33.12 40.64 -28.83
CA LEU A 3 31.70 40.22 -28.84
C LEU A 3 31.54 38.70 -28.91
N ILE A 4 32.40 38.05 -29.71
CA ILE A 4 32.44 36.59 -29.89
C ILE A 4 32.75 35.86 -28.58
N LYS A 5 33.67 36.37 -27.75
CA LYS A 5 34.01 35.77 -26.45
C LYS A 5 32.85 35.87 -25.45
N PHE A 6 32.04 36.93 -25.55
CA PHE A 6 30.87 37.13 -24.71
C PHE A 6 29.75 36.13 -25.07
N TYR A 7 29.47 35.95 -26.37
CA TYR A 7 28.49 34.95 -26.83
C TYR A 7 28.92 33.51 -26.53
N LEU A 8 30.21 33.19 -26.65
CA LEU A 8 30.75 31.87 -26.28
C LEU A 8 30.58 31.59 -24.79
N ALA A 9 30.82 32.59 -23.93
CA ALA A 9 30.63 32.45 -22.49
C ALA A 9 29.15 32.22 -22.13
N LEU A 10 28.23 32.96 -22.75
CA LEU A 10 26.78 32.77 -22.58
C LEU A 10 26.30 31.39 -23.05
N PHE A 11 26.82 30.90 -24.18
CA PHE A 11 26.51 29.56 -24.67
C PHE A 11 26.97 28.47 -23.71
N ILE A 12 28.20 28.57 -23.18
CA ILE A 12 28.75 27.63 -22.19
C ILE A 12 27.92 27.66 -20.88
N ILE A 13 27.53 28.84 -20.40
CA ILE A 13 26.67 28.97 -19.20
C ILE A 13 25.29 28.33 -19.44
N SER A 14 24.70 28.53 -20.62
CA SER A 14 23.41 27.93 -20.97
C SER A 14 23.46 26.39 -21.06
N LEU A 15 24.55 25.83 -21.61
CA LEU A 15 24.81 24.39 -21.67
C LEU A 15 25.07 23.77 -20.28
N SER A 16 25.56 24.58 -19.34
CA SER A 16 25.82 24.18 -17.95
C SER A 16 24.52 24.17 -17.13
N LEU A 17 23.62 25.12 -17.36
CA LEU A 17 22.31 25.18 -16.70
C LEU A 17 21.37 24.06 -17.15
N SER A 18 21.41 23.64 -18.42
CA SER A 18 20.55 22.55 -18.91
C SER A 18 20.84 21.20 -18.25
N LYS A 19 22.05 20.98 -17.72
CA LYS A 19 22.39 19.77 -16.95
C LYS A 19 21.85 19.79 -15.51
N LEU A 20 21.42 20.94 -14.99
CA LEU A 20 20.85 21.05 -13.65
C LEU A 20 19.35 20.69 -13.58
N ALA A 21 18.68 20.54 -14.73
CA ALA A 21 17.23 20.35 -14.82
C ALA A 21 16.79 18.89 -15.00
N PHE A 22 17.61 17.91 -14.60
CA PHE A 22 17.18 16.51 -14.52
C PHE A 22 16.79 16.17 -13.08
N ALA A 23 15.58 16.60 -12.68
CA ALA A 23 14.90 15.97 -11.55
C ALA A 23 14.37 14.61 -12.02
N THR A 24 15.12 13.54 -11.78
CA THR A 24 14.61 12.18 -11.94
C THR A 24 13.64 11.90 -10.78
N GLU A 25 12.37 12.28 -11.00
CA GLU A 25 11.29 12.02 -10.06
C GLU A 25 10.74 10.59 -10.22
N ASP A 26 11.58 9.61 -9.89
CA ASP A 26 11.20 8.21 -10.01
C ASP A 26 10.44 7.73 -8.77
N PHE A 27 9.54 6.77 -9.00
CA PHE A 27 8.84 6.07 -7.93
C PHE A 27 9.83 5.29 -7.07
N LEU A 28 9.70 5.41 -5.75
CA LEU A 28 10.43 4.60 -4.78
C LEU A 28 9.61 3.34 -4.43
N ASP A 29 10.28 2.19 -4.46
CA ASP A 29 9.67 0.90 -4.12
C ASP A 29 9.79 0.60 -2.62
N TYR A 30 8.67 0.24 -2.00
CA TYR A 30 8.55 -0.16 -0.61
C TYR A 30 7.92 -1.53 -0.50
N LYS A 31 8.55 -2.45 0.24
CA LYS A 31 8.00 -3.78 0.57
C LYS A 31 7.80 -3.87 2.08
N LEU A 32 6.55 -3.78 2.50
CA LEU A 32 6.18 -3.77 3.90
C LEU A 32 5.59 -5.13 4.29
N ASP A 33 6.25 -5.80 5.22
CA ASP A 33 5.68 -6.95 5.92
C ASP A 33 4.99 -6.45 7.19
N ILE A 34 3.69 -6.73 7.30
CA ILE A 34 2.82 -6.34 8.39
C ILE A 34 2.40 -7.58 9.15
N ILE A 35 2.43 -7.49 10.47
CA ILE A 35 1.83 -8.48 11.35
C ILE A 35 0.46 -7.94 11.75
N VAL A 36 -0.60 -8.61 11.29
CA VAL A 36 -1.98 -8.30 11.68
C VAL A 36 -2.17 -8.76 13.13
N ASN A 37 -2.75 -7.90 13.95
CA ASN A 37 -2.99 -8.18 15.36
C ASN A 37 -4.13 -9.19 15.53
N THR A 38 -4.35 -9.62 16.77
CA THR A 38 -5.42 -10.57 17.14
C THR A 38 -6.71 -9.89 17.57
N ASP A 39 -6.67 -8.58 17.85
CA ASP A 39 -7.75 -7.73 18.35
C ASP A 39 -8.49 -6.96 17.24
N ASN A 40 -8.67 -7.60 16.08
CA ASN A 40 -9.43 -7.02 14.98
C ASN A 40 -10.94 -7.02 15.26
N ASP A 41 -11.65 -5.99 14.82
CA ASP A 41 -13.11 -5.93 14.89
C ASP A 41 -13.70 -6.33 13.54
N ILE A 42 -14.04 -7.61 13.36
CA ILE A 42 -14.61 -8.10 12.10
C ILE A 42 -15.91 -8.85 12.37
N SER A 43 -16.95 -8.42 11.66
CA SER A 43 -18.29 -8.99 11.71
C SER A 43 -18.65 -9.66 10.39
N LYS A 44 -19.53 -10.67 10.48
CA LYS A 44 -20.12 -11.36 9.33
C LYS A 44 -21.64 -11.27 9.40
N LYS A 45 -22.28 -11.11 8.24
CA LYS A 45 -23.73 -11.19 8.08
C LYS A 45 -24.06 -12.13 6.94
N ASN A 46 -24.80 -13.19 7.23
CA ASN A 46 -25.27 -14.12 6.20
C ASN A 46 -26.38 -13.47 5.37
N VAL A 47 -26.27 -13.55 4.04
CA VAL A 47 -27.23 -13.05 3.07
C VAL A 47 -27.40 -14.11 1.99
N ALA A 48 -28.47 -14.91 2.11
CA ALA A 48 -28.68 -16.09 1.28
C ALA A 48 -27.48 -17.05 1.34
N GLU A 49 -26.82 -17.32 0.21
CA GLU A 49 -25.65 -18.21 0.11
C GLU A 49 -24.31 -17.49 0.32
N ASP A 50 -24.34 -16.16 0.40
CA ASP A 50 -23.18 -15.29 0.58
C ASP A 50 -23.07 -14.84 2.05
N GLU A 51 -21.87 -14.42 2.45
CA GLU A 51 -21.60 -13.78 3.72
C GLU A 51 -21.02 -12.39 3.47
N ILE A 52 -21.67 -11.34 3.95
CA ILE A 52 -21.11 -9.99 3.95
C ILE A 52 -20.12 -9.89 5.09
N ILE A 53 -18.90 -9.44 4.78
CA ILE A 53 -17.82 -9.23 5.75
C ILE A 53 -17.61 -7.73 5.90
N LYS A 54 -17.59 -7.24 7.14
CA LYS A 54 -17.31 -5.83 7.47
C LYS A 54 -16.49 -5.75 8.75
N GLY A 55 -15.48 -4.89 8.78
CA GLY A 55 -14.69 -4.67 9.99
C GLY A 55 -13.49 -3.77 9.80
N THR A 56 -12.61 -3.79 10.79
CA THR A 56 -11.34 -3.08 10.81
C THR A 56 -10.24 -4.03 11.28
N LEU A 57 -9.14 -4.06 10.51
CA LEU A 57 -7.91 -4.79 10.81
C LEU A 57 -6.89 -3.83 11.41
N PHE A 58 -6.20 -4.26 12.44
CA PHE A 58 -5.06 -3.56 13.01
C PHE A 58 -3.78 -4.34 12.75
N GLY A 59 -2.69 -3.64 12.49
CA GLY A 59 -1.40 -4.29 12.26
C GLY A 59 -0.21 -3.39 12.56
N LYS A 60 0.96 -4.01 12.65
CA LYS A 60 2.24 -3.31 12.83
C LYS A 60 3.22 -3.74 11.76
N ILE A 61 3.96 -2.77 11.21
CA ILE A 61 5.00 -3.04 10.22
C ILE A 61 6.19 -3.69 10.92
N LYS A 62 6.56 -4.89 10.49
CA LYS A 62 7.69 -5.66 11.02
C LYS A 62 9.02 -5.17 10.45
N ASN A 63 9.03 -4.79 9.17
CA ASN A 63 10.25 -4.38 8.48
C ASN A 63 10.55 -2.88 8.73
N THR A 64 11.61 -2.60 9.47
CA THR A 64 12.05 -1.25 9.86
C THR A 64 13.10 -0.65 8.93
N SER A 65 13.50 -1.34 7.85
CA SER A 65 14.53 -0.85 6.92
C SER A 65 14.12 0.45 6.22
N TYR A 66 12.82 0.70 6.05
CA TYR A 66 12.30 1.94 5.47
C TYR A 66 12.00 2.96 6.57
N LYS A 67 12.89 3.95 6.74
CA LYS A 67 12.73 5.03 7.74
C LYS A 67 11.35 5.71 7.70
N ALA A 68 10.77 5.88 6.52
CA ALA A 68 9.45 6.49 6.33
C ALA A 68 8.32 5.74 7.07
N PHE A 69 8.48 4.43 7.29
CA PHE A 69 7.47 3.56 7.89
C PHE A 69 7.89 3.01 9.26
N LYS A 70 8.97 3.52 9.84
CA LYS A 70 9.40 3.14 11.20
C LYS A 70 8.31 3.49 12.20
N GLU A 71 8.03 2.58 13.15
CA GLU A 71 7.03 2.74 14.22
C GLU A 71 5.62 3.10 13.71
N THR A 72 5.31 2.72 12.47
CA THR A 72 4.01 2.98 11.85
C THR A 72 3.06 1.82 12.15
N THR A 73 1.87 2.15 12.65
CA THR A 73 0.74 1.24 12.78
C THR A 73 -0.13 1.32 11.52
N LEU A 74 -0.80 0.20 11.25
CA LEU A 74 -1.74 0.06 10.15
C LEU A 74 -3.13 -0.17 10.73
N GLU A 75 -4.10 0.57 10.23
CA GLU A 75 -5.52 0.35 10.47
C GLU A 75 -6.21 0.24 9.11
N CYS A 76 -6.89 -0.85 8.82
CA CYS A 76 -7.53 -1.08 7.53
C CYS A 76 -9.00 -1.43 7.71
N ASP A 77 -9.88 -0.58 7.21
CA ASP A 77 -11.28 -0.93 7.04
C ASP A 77 -11.41 -2.00 5.95
N LEU A 78 -12.33 -2.93 6.15
CA LEU A 78 -12.68 -3.96 5.18
C LEU A 78 -14.20 -4.04 5.03
N LEU A 79 -14.63 -4.15 3.78
CA LEU A 79 -16.00 -4.42 3.38
C LEU A 79 -15.96 -5.34 2.17
N GLY A 80 -16.87 -6.30 2.12
CA GLY A 80 -17.00 -7.14 0.95
C GLY A 80 -17.87 -8.34 1.22
N ARG A 81 -17.65 -9.39 0.44
CA ARG A 81 -18.41 -10.63 0.53
C ARG A 81 -17.53 -11.85 0.46
N SER A 82 -17.98 -12.93 1.07
CA SER A 82 -17.47 -14.27 0.92
C SER A 82 -18.56 -15.18 0.40
N TYR A 83 -18.24 -16.03 -0.58
CA TYR A 83 -19.18 -16.93 -1.23
C TYR A 83 -18.49 -18.21 -1.67
N LYS A 84 -19.27 -19.23 -2.03
CA LYS A 84 -18.71 -20.47 -2.56
C LYS A 84 -18.27 -20.27 -4.01
N GLY A 85 -17.01 -20.55 -4.30
CA GLY A 85 -16.52 -20.59 -5.67
C GLY A 85 -17.25 -21.68 -6.45
N ARG A 86 -17.64 -21.40 -7.71
CA ARG A 86 -18.08 -22.48 -8.61
C ARG A 86 -16.86 -23.33 -8.92
N GLY A 87 -16.95 -24.64 -8.75
CA GLY A 87 -15.85 -25.58 -8.95
C GLY A 87 -15.26 -25.49 -10.35
N PHE A 88 -14.25 -24.65 -10.54
CA PHE A 88 -13.44 -24.56 -11.74
C PHE A 88 -11.97 -24.65 -11.33
N SER A 89 -11.28 -25.67 -11.88
CA SER A 89 -9.84 -25.93 -12.01
C SER A 89 -8.84 -25.63 -10.87
N CYS A 90 -9.12 -24.73 -9.92
CA CYS A 90 -8.21 -24.19 -8.92
C CYS A 90 -8.66 -24.48 -7.46
N GLY A 91 -9.78 -25.17 -7.24
CA GLY A 91 -10.06 -25.86 -5.96
C GLY A 91 -10.53 -25.02 -4.76
N PHE A 92 -10.80 -23.72 -4.89
CA PHE A 92 -11.23 -22.91 -3.74
C PHE A 92 -12.70 -23.15 -3.38
N ALA A 93 -12.94 -23.69 -2.19
CA ALA A 93 -14.28 -23.82 -1.62
C ALA A 93 -14.87 -22.46 -1.20
N VAL A 94 -14.03 -21.45 -0.98
CA VAL A 94 -14.41 -20.12 -0.49
C VAL A 94 -13.68 -19.06 -1.32
N VAL A 95 -14.44 -18.11 -1.85
CA VAL A 95 -13.95 -16.89 -2.52
C VAL A 95 -14.35 -15.70 -1.66
N GLU A 96 -13.46 -14.72 -1.55
CA GLU A 96 -13.67 -13.43 -0.90
C GLU A 96 -13.32 -12.31 -1.87
N ASP A 97 -14.23 -11.34 -2.01
CA ASP A 97 -13.98 -10.07 -2.69
C ASP A 97 -14.07 -8.98 -1.62
N LEU A 98 -12.94 -8.36 -1.29
CA LEU A 98 -12.83 -7.39 -0.21
C LEU A 98 -12.23 -6.07 -0.72
N ASN A 99 -12.66 -4.97 -0.13
CA ASN A 99 -12.11 -3.65 -0.39
C ASN A 99 -12.23 -2.75 0.85
N GLY A 100 -11.50 -1.65 0.85
CA GLY A 100 -11.59 -0.66 1.92
C GLY A 100 -10.51 0.39 1.87
N LEU A 101 -10.28 1.01 3.01
CA LEU A 101 -9.25 2.02 3.21
C LEU A 101 -8.24 1.54 4.25
N CYS A 102 -6.98 1.88 4.08
CA CYS A 102 -5.94 1.68 5.08
C CYS A 102 -5.32 3.02 5.47
N TYR A 103 -5.14 3.21 6.77
CA TYR A 103 -4.50 4.34 7.41
C TYR A 103 -3.17 3.86 7.99
N PHE A 104 -2.09 4.45 7.51
CA PHE A 104 -0.76 4.28 8.08
C PHE A 104 -0.52 5.48 8.98
N ASN A 105 -0.40 5.23 10.28
CA ASN A 105 -0.20 6.27 11.26
C ASN A 105 1.09 5.99 12.03
N ASN A 106 1.97 6.98 12.15
CA ASN A 106 3.07 6.90 13.09
C ASN A 106 2.65 7.64 14.37
N SER A 107 2.52 6.89 15.46
CA SER A 107 1.96 7.31 16.75
C SER A 107 2.57 8.58 17.36
N ASN A 108 3.75 9.00 16.88
CA ASN A 108 4.48 10.17 17.38
C ASN A 108 4.46 11.36 16.40
N SER A 109 3.74 11.27 15.29
CA SER A 109 3.77 12.27 14.21
C SER A 109 2.38 12.57 13.67
N LYS A 110 2.22 13.72 13.00
CA LYS A 110 1.03 14.01 12.17
C LYS A 110 1.17 13.39 10.76
N ASP A 111 2.09 12.44 10.58
CA ASP A 111 2.33 11.77 9.31
C ASP A 111 1.31 10.64 9.14
N ILE A 112 0.41 10.83 8.19
CA ILE A 112 -0.64 9.86 7.88
C ILE A 112 -0.58 9.57 6.37
N LEU A 113 -0.64 8.30 6.00
CA LEU A 113 -0.86 7.90 4.60
C LEU A 113 -2.17 7.13 4.52
N ILE A 114 -3.04 7.52 3.59
CA ILE A 114 -4.33 6.89 3.33
C ILE A 114 -4.26 6.19 1.98
N THR A 115 -4.58 4.91 1.97
CA THR A 115 -4.66 4.11 0.74
C THR A 115 -6.04 3.48 0.60
N SER A 116 -6.53 3.37 -0.63
CA SER A 116 -7.66 2.51 -0.97
C SER A 116 -7.12 1.18 -1.43
N TRP A 117 -7.77 0.09 -1.06
CA TRP A 117 -7.36 -1.25 -1.48
C TRP A 117 -8.57 -2.08 -1.92
N LYS A 118 -8.30 -3.06 -2.77
CA LYS A 118 -9.23 -4.12 -3.16
C LYS A 118 -8.45 -5.41 -3.40
N CYS A 119 -8.98 -6.53 -2.96
CA CYS A 119 -8.42 -7.84 -3.23
C CYS A 119 -9.52 -8.87 -3.50
N SER A 120 -9.13 -9.93 -4.20
CA SER A 120 -9.97 -11.11 -4.41
C SER A 120 -9.17 -12.36 -4.09
N THR A 121 -9.84 -13.46 -3.77
CA THR A 121 -9.17 -14.74 -3.51
C THR A 121 -8.38 -15.21 -4.72
N THR A 122 -7.14 -15.64 -4.47
CA THR A 122 -6.24 -16.19 -5.46
C THR A 122 -5.48 -17.40 -4.91
N ALA A 123 -4.96 -18.22 -5.82
CA ALA A 123 -4.20 -19.41 -5.51
C ALA A 123 -2.77 -19.12 -5.07
N GLY A 124 -2.34 -19.72 -3.96
CA GLY A 124 -0.94 -19.90 -3.60
C GLY A 124 -0.30 -20.99 -4.44
N LEU A 125 1.03 -20.93 -4.54
CA LEU A 125 1.82 -22.00 -5.18
C LEU A 125 1.61 -23.35 -4.48
N ASP A 126 1.38 -23.32 -3.16
CA ASP A 126 1.16 -24.49 -2.33
C ASP A 126 -0.33 -24.89 -2.22
N GLY A 127 -1.21 -24.27 -3.00
CA GLY A 127 -2.66 -24.51 -2.98
C GLY A 127 -3.43 -23.72 -1.91
N ASP A 128 -2.74 -22.97 -1.05
CA ASP A 128 -3.38 -22.11 -0.05
C ASP A 128 -4.11 -20.93 -0.68
N ALA A 129 -5.30 -20.61 -0.16
CA ALA A 129 -6.09 -19.47 -0.61
C ALA A 129 -5.72 -18.20 0.16
N TYR A 130 -5.46 -17.11 -0.55
CA TYR A 130 -5.22 -15.79 0.05
C TYR A 130 -5.86 -14.68 -0.78
N CYS A 131 -6.07 -13.52 -0.18
CA CYS A 131 -6.62 -12.35 -0.87
C CYS A 131 -5.48 -11.54 -1.48
N LYS A 132 -5.47 -11.43 -2.81
CA LYS A 132 -4.49 -10.63 -3.56
C LYS A 132 -5.18 -9.54 -4.36
N GLY A 133 -4.58 -8.35 -4.39
CA GLY A 133 -5.09 -7.30 -5.25
C GLY A 133 -4.25 -6.05 -5.25
N LYS A 134 -4.91 -4.91 -5.44
CA LYS A 134 -4.27 -3.62 -5.71
C LYS A 134 -4.58 -2.63 -4.62
N LEU A 135 -3.62 -1.75 -4.34
CA LEU A 135 -3.80 -0.57 -3.51
C LEU A 135 -3.43 0.69 -4.29
N SER A 136 -4.00 1.83 -3.89
CA SER A 136 -3.71 3.16 -4.44
C SER A 136 -3.65 4.17 -3.32
N ILE A 137 -2.65 5.05 -3.35
CA ILE A 137 -2.54 6.16 -2.41
C ILE A 137 -3.60 7.18 -2.76
N ILE A 138 -4.45 7.50 -1.79
CA ILE A 138 -5.52 8.49 -1.93
C ILE A 138 -5.05 9.84 -1.42
N GLN A 139 -4.40 9.86 -0.26
CA GLN A 139 -3.99 11.08 0.40
C GLN A 139 -2.84 10.81 1.34
N GLY A 140 -1.99 11.81 1.55
CA GLY A 140 -1.00 11.79 2.61
C GLY A 140 -0.90 13.14 3.31
N PHE A 141 -0.44 13.09 4.56
CA PHE A 141 -0.27 14.21 5.46
C PHE A 141 1.14 14.18 6.07
N GLY A 142 1.61 15.34 6.53
CA GLY A 142 2.97 15.47 7.06
C GLY A 142 4.01 15.12 5.99
N LYS A 143 4.93 14.20 6.28
CA LYS A 143 5.96 13.75 5.32
C LYS A 143 5.38 13.09 4.05
N PHE A 144 4.14 12.64 4.10
CA PHE A 144 3.43 12.03 2.98
C PHE A 144 2.58 13.04 2.19
N ALA A 145 2.68 14.34 2.49
CA ALA A 145 1.90 15.35 1.78
C ALA A 145 2.15 15.31 0.26
N GLY A 146 1.06 15.29 -0.52
CA GLY A 146 1.13 15.31 -1.99
C GLY A 146 1.78 14.09 -2.64
N VAL A 147 2.01 12.99 -1.91
CA VAL A 147 2.55 11.76 -2.50
C VAL A 147 1.52 11.09 -3.40
N LEU A 148 2.01 10.49 -4.47
CA LEU A 148 1.23 9.66 -5.39
C LEU A 148 1.78 8.24 -5.34
N GLY A 149 0.93 7.25 -5.52
CA GLY A 149 1.42 5.89 -5.58
C GLY A 149 0.35 4.84 -5.70
N PHE A 150 0.82 3.64 -5.97
CA PHE A 150 0.01 2.46 -6.19
C PHE A 150 0.81 1.22 -5.79
N GLY A 151 0.15 0.09 -5.69
CA GLY A 151 0.79 -1.11 -5.22
C GLY A 151 -0.08 -2.33 -5.23
N GLU A 152 0.42 -3.35 -4.55
CA GLU A 152 -0.24 -4.64 -4.37
C GLU A 152 -0.39 -4.94 -2.88
N ILE A 153 -1.50 -5.61 -2.57
CA ILE A 153 -1.84 -6.12 -1.25
C ILE A 153 -1.97 -7.63 -1.33
N GLU A 154 -1.33 -8.32 -0.39
CA GLU A 154 -1.48 -9.75 -0.16
C GLU A 154 -1.81 -9.96 1.32
N MET A 155 -2.97 -10.55 1.61
CA MET A 155 -3.42 -10.81 2.97
C MET A 155 -4.11 -12.18 3.04
N PRO A 156 -4.15 -12.82 4.23
CA PRO A 156 -4.99 -14.01 4.42
C PRO A 156 -6.47 -13.69 4.18
N LEU A 157 -7.27 -14.72 3.95
CA LEU A 157 -8.72 -14.59 3.91
C LEU A 157 -9.25 -14.03 5.25
N ALA A 158 -10.19 -13.10 5.19
CA ALA A 158 -10.82 -12.52 6.35
C ALA A 158 -11.49 -13.60 7.22
N LYS A 159 -12.04 -14.66 6.61
CA LYS A 159 -12.52 -15.83 7.36
C LYS A 159 -11.47 -16.44 8.28
N THR A 160 -10.23 -16.57 7.81
CA THR A 160 -9.11 -17.12 8.57
C THR A 160 -8.72 -16.20 9.73
N LEU A 161 -8.75 -14.89 9.51
CA LEU A 161 -8.46 -13.88 10.55
C LEU A 161 -9.49 -13.92 11.69
N ILE A 162 -10.73 -14.29 11.39
CA ILE A 162 -11.82 -14.37 12.37
C ILE A 162 -11.79 -15.68 13.16
N SER A 163 -11.49 -16.79 12.49
CA SER A 163 -11.52 -18.12 13.12
C SER A 163 -10.34 -18.36 14.04
N ASN A 164 -9.19 -17.80 13.70
CA ASN A 164 -7.94 -18.03 14.41
C ASN A 164 -7.46 -16.70 14.98
N LYS A 165 -7.50 -16.56 16.32
CA LYS A 165 -6.94 -15.41 17.05
C LYS A 165 -5.41 -15.45 17.06
N GLN A 166 -4.81 -15.61 15.89
CA GLN A 166 -3.37 -15.67 15.67
C GLN A 166 -2.97 -14.49 14.78
N SER A 167 -1.76 -13.99 15.00
CA SER A 167 -1.20 -12.98 14.12
C SER A 167 -0.84 -13.58 12.76
N TYR A 168 -1.24 -12.89 11.69
CA TYR A 168 -0.98 -13.33 10.33
C TYR A 168 -0.09 -12.33 9.57
N PRO A 169 0.79 -12.82 8.68
CA PRO A 169 1.55 -11.95 7.81
C PRO A 169 0.64 -11.38 6.71
N MET A 170 0.71 -10.07 6.55
CA MET A 170 0.17 -9.32 5.42
C MET A 170 1.33 -8.63 4.72
N ARG A 171 1.32 -8.59 3.39
CA ARG A 171 2.38 -7.96 2.60
C ARG A 171 1.80 -6.85 1.74
N LEU A 172 2.44 -5.68 1.81
CA LEU A 172 2.14 -4.56 0.94
C LEU A 172 3.38 -4.21 0.12
N THR A 173 3.23 -4.14 -1.20
CA THR A 173 4.26 -3.61 -2.10
C THR A 173 3.77 -2.31 -2.69
N MET A 174 4.46 -1.20 -2.43
CA MET A 174 4.04 0.13 -2.87
C MET A 174 5.11 0.81 -3.71
N LYS A 175 4.67 1.54 -4.73
CA LYS A 175 5.47 2.48 -5.51
C LYS A 175 5.02 3.88 -5.16
N ILE A 176 5.87 4.68 -4.54
CA ILE A 176 5.53 6.02 -4.05
C ILE A 176 6.40 7.07 -4.73
N LYS A 177 5.74 8.07 -5.31
CA LYS A 177 6.35 9.27 -5.86
C LYS A 177 6.09 10.44 -4.91
N TYR A 178 7.16 11.11 -4.50
CA TYR A 178 7.09 12.31 -3.66
C TYR A 178 7.10 13.57 -4.53
N PRO A 179 6.35 14.62 -4.15
CA PRO A 179 6.39 15.88 -4.87
C PRO A 179 7.76 16.57 -4.69
N SER A 180 8.26 17.19 -5.75
CA SER A 180 9.61 17.79 -5.84
C SER A 180 9.92 18.86 -4.79
N ASN A 181 8.89 19.42 -4.13
CA ASN A 181 9.03 20.51 -3.17
C ASN A 181 9.12 20.07 -1.70
N ILE A 182 8.98 18.79 -1.39
CA ILE A 182 9.24 18.31 -0.03
C ILE A 182 10.72 17.97 0.06
N LYS A 183 11.51 18.94 0.56
CA LYS A 183 12.93 18.75 0.88
C LYS A 183 13.10 17.41 1.60
N LYS A 184 13.85 16.49 0.99
CA LYS A 184 14.34 15.26 1.61
C LYS A 184 15.23 15.63 2.79
N ASN A 185 14.62 15.86 3.96
CA ASN A 185 15.31 15.88 5.24
C ASN A 185 15.13 14.51 5.90
#